data_AF-A0A1D8IQX2-F1
#
_entry.id   AF-A0A1D8IQX2-F1
#
_cell.length_a   1.000
_cell.length_b   1.000
_cell.length_c   1.000
_cell.angle_alpha   90.00
_cell.angle_beta   90.00
_cell.angle_gamma   90.00
#
_symmetry.space_group_name_H-M   'P 1'
#
loop_
_entity.id
_entity.type
_entity.pdbx_description
1 polymer ?
#
loop_
_entity_poly.entity_id
_entity_poly.type
_entity_poly.pdbx_seq_one_letter_code
_entity_poly.pdbx_strand_id
1 'polypeptide(L)'
;MSVGIKPAASAAGLWPSAEYDRQIARLRAAIGCSIYLIEARLDAPVPSASASGRPHELMGLIDYPRPDPARRLYPHLLLLDDGRGLNLGRVLRVSLDRAYAPSAEQCLFTDAALMQLLLPSERSLSRRLIREVSHVQLGELLGRSTPDRVLEDDST
;
A
#
# COMPACT_ATOMS: atom_id res chain seq x y z
N MET A 1 6.22 -2.28 29.84
CA MET A 1 4.79 -1.97 29.65
C MET A 1 4.53 -1.91 28.15
N SER A 2 4.03 -3.01 27.58
CA SER A 2 3.81 -3.13 26.14
C SER A 2 2.42 -2.61 25.81
N VAL A 3 2.34 -1.51 25.06
CA VAL A 3 1.07 -1.03 24.50
C VAL A 3 0.68 -1.99 23.39
N GLY A 4 -0.08 -3.03 23.76
CA GLY A 4 -0.75 -3.89 22.80
C GLY A 4 -1.80 -3.06 22.08
N ILE A 5 -1.57 -2.73 20.82
CA ILE A 5 -2.64 -2.33 19.91
C ILE A 5 -3.51 -3.58 19.78
N LYS A 6 -4.56 -3.67 20.59
CA LYS A 6 -5.65 -4.62 20.42
C LYS A 6 -6.18 -4.37 19.01
N PRO A 7 -6.03 -5.30 18.04
CA PRO A 7 -6.72 -5.13 16.78
C PRO A 7 -8.19 -5.00 17.14
N ALA A 8 -8.85 -3.97 16.61
CA ALA A 8 -10.30 -3.90 16.69
C ALA A 8 -10.80 -5.25 16.18
N ALA A 9 -11.32 -6.06 17.12
CA ALA A 9 -12.02 -7.27 16.79
C ALA A 9 -13.03 -6.86 15.71
N SER A 10 -12.92 -7.48 14.54
CA SER A 10 -13.86 -7.31 13.45
C SER A 10 -15.26 -7.36 14.06
N ALA A 11 -15.95 -6.22 14.07
CA ALA A 11 -17.35 -6.17 14.43
C ALA A 11 -18.09 -7.04 13.41
N ALA A 12 -18.41 -8.28 13.79
CA ALA A 12 -19.35 -9.21 13.16
C ALA A 12 -19.36 -9.25 11.61
N GLY A 13 -18.19 -9.17 10.96
CA GLY A 13 -18.05 -9.28 9.51
C GLY A 13 -17.08 -10.40 9.19
N LEU A 14 -17.50 -11.35 8.36
CA LEU A 14 -16.62 -12.37 7.81
C LEU A 14 -15.41 -11.69 7.17
N TRP A 15 -14.21 -12.14 7.53
CA TRP A 15 -12.97 -11.74 6.88
C TRP A 15 -12.53 -12.90 5.97
N PRO A 16 -12.26 -12.63 4.68
CA PRO A 16 -12.47 -11.37 3.97
C PRO A 16 -13.97 -11.03 3.75
N SER A 17 -14.26 -9.78 3.42
CA SER A 17 -15.62 -9.30 3.19
C SER A 17 -16.15 -9.68 1.80
N ALA A 18 -17.47 -9.66 1.60
CA ALA A 18 -18.05 -9.87 0.27
C ALA A 18 -17.58 -8.83 -0.78
N GLU A 19 -17.20 -7.64 -0.35
CA GLU A 19 -16.58 -6.64 -1.25
C GLU A 19 -15.18 -7.05 -1.67
N TYR A 20 -14.41 -7.68 -0.77
CA TYR A 20 -13.12 -8.24 -1.11
C TYR A 20 -13.25 -9.28 -2.22
N ASP A 21 -14.22 -10.20 -2.14
CA ASP A 21 -14.42 -11.22 -3.19
C ASP A 21 -14.76 -10.59 -4.55
N ARG A 22 -15.56 -9.52 -4.56
CA ARG A 22 -15.81 -8.75 -5.80
C ARG A 22 -14.55 -8.09 -6.35
N GLN A 23 -13.71 -7.53 -5.49
CA GLN A 23 -12.41 -6.97 -5.89
C GLN A 23 -11.48 -8.07 -6.44
N ILE A 24 -11.49 -9.26 -5.84
CA ILE A 24 -10.74 -10.41 -6.35
C ILE A 24 -11.21 -10.81 -7.74
N ALA A 25 -12.52 -10.87 -7.97
CA ALA A 25 -13.05 -11.16 -9.31
C ALA A 25 -12.59 -10.12 -10.35
N ARG A 26 -12.61 -8.82 -10.00
CA ARG A 26 -12.09 -7.75 -10.86
C ARG A 26 -10.60 -7.89 -11.14
N LEU A 27 -9.80 -8.23 -10.14
CA LEU A 27 -8.36 -8.48 -10.31
C LEU A 27 -8.10 -9.69 -11.21
N ARG A 28 -8.84 -10.79 -11.03
CA ARG A 28 -8.71 -11.98 -11.88
C ARG A 28 -9.06 -11.69 -13.34
N ALA A 29 -10.09 -10.87 -13.58
CA ALA A 29 -10.47 -10.45 -14.92
C ALA A 29 -9.43 -9.55 -15.60
N ALA A 30 -8.54 -8.91 -14.82
CA ALA A 30 -7.50 -8.01 -15.30
C ALA A 30 -6.11 -8.67 -15.42
N ILE A 31 -5.99 -10.00 -15.30
CA ILE A 31 -4.73 -10.70 -15.53
C ILE A 31 -4.31 -10.51 -17.00
N GLY A 32 -3.03 -10.17 -17.21
CA GLY A 32 -2.47 -9.77 -18.51
C GLY A 32 -2.67 -8.27 -18.82
N CYS A 33 -3.33 -7.51 -17.96
CA CYS A 33 -3.45 -6.06 -18.13
C CYS A 33 -2.35 -5.30 -17.39
N SER A 34 -2.02 -4.12 -17.91
CA SER A 34 -1.18 -3.14 -17.22
C SER A 34 -1.95 -2.47 -16.08
N ILE A 35 -1.44 -2.58 -14.86
CA ILE A 35 -2.00 -2.02 -13.65
C ILE A 35 -1.04 -1.02 -12.98
N TYR A 36 -1.61 -0.11 -12.21
CA TYR A 36 -0.86 0.80 -11.34
C TYR A 36 -1.16 0.49 -9.88
N LEU A 37 -0.12 0.59 -9.05
CA LEU A 37 -0.14 0.18 -7.65
C LEU A 37 0.14 1.37 -6.73
N ILE A 38 -0.60 1.41 -5.62
CA ILE A 38 -0.21 2.17 -4.44
C ILE A 38 0.02 1.18 -3.30
N GLU A 39 1.25 1.16 -2.81
CA GLU A 39 1.73 0.22 -1.81
C GLU A 39 1.87 0.87 -0.44
N ALA A 40 1.52 0.16 0.62
CA ALA A 40 1.73 0.58 2.00
C ALA A 40 3.11 0.13 2.49
N ARG A 41 3.86 1.06 3.05
CA ARG A 41 5.06 0.80 3.85
C ARG A 41 4.71 0.94 5.32
N LEU A 42 4.49 -0.19 5.98
CA LEU A 42 4.09 -0.28 7.38
C LEU A 42 5.26 -0.64 8.32
N ASP A 43 6.42 -0.91 7.73
CA ASP A 43 7.68 -1.28 8.38
C ASP A 43 8.52 -0.07 8.81
N ALA A 44 8.17 1.13 8.34
CA ALA A 44 8.80 2.37 8.75
C ALA A 44 8.25 2.90 10.10
N PRO A 45 9.03 3.72 10.85
CA PRO A 45 8.56 4.37 12.08
C PRO A 45 7.27 5.19 11.87
N VAL A 46 7.10 5.72 10.66
CA VAL A 46 5.87 6.38 10.21
C VAL A 46 5.30 5.57 9.04
N PRO A 47 4.13 4.94 9.21
CA PRO A 47 3.43 4.29 8.11
C PRO A 47 3.22 5.26 6.95
N SER A 48 3.52 4.82 5.74
CA SER A 48 3.43 5.63 4.53
C SER A 48 2.87 4.83 3.36
N ALA A 49 2.53 5.53 2.28
CA ALA A 49 2.17 4.93 1.01
C ALA A 49 3.10 5.42 -0.09
N SER A 50 3.46 4.53 -1.01
CA SER A 50 4.28 4.85 -2.18
C SER A 50 3.56 4.44 -3.46
N ALA A 51 3.61 5.29 -4.47
CA ALA A 51 3.18 4.99 -5.82
C ALA A 51 4.40 5.14 -6.73
N SER A 52 4.79 4.08 -7.43
CA SER A 52 5.92 4.14 -8.38
C SER A 52 5.61 5.02 -9.59
N GLY A 53 4.31 5.23 -9.89
CA GLY A 53 3.85 5.88 -11.12
C GLY A 53 4.08 5.04 -12.38
N ARG A 54 4.76 3.90 -12.25
CA ARG A 54 5.09 2.98 -13.33
C ARG A 54 3.98 1.93 -13.47
N PRO A 55 3.53 1.63 -14.70
CA PRO A 55 2.67 0.49 -14.95
C PRO A 55 3.42 -0.84 -14.76
N HIS A 56 2.73 -1.83 -14.22
CA HIS A 56 3.19 -3.22 -14.10
C HIS A 56 2.16 -4.13 -14.75
N GLU A 57 2.57 -5.13 -15.51
CA GLU A 57 1.63 -6.13 -16.00
C GLU A 57 1.24 -7.10 -14.89
N LEU A 58 -0.07 -7.31 -14.70
CA LEU A 58 -0.61 -8.26 -13.73
C LEU A 58 -0.48 -9.68 -14.26
N MET A 59 0.57 -10.39 -13.85
CA MET A 59 0.85 -11.76 -14.28
C MET A 59 -0.08 -12.79 -13.63
N GLY A 60 -0.58 -12.51 -12.43
CA GLY A 60 -1.48 -13.45 -11.77
C GLY A 60 -1.91 -13.02 -10.38
N LEU A 61 -2.87 -13.80 -9.87
CA LEU A 61 -3.38 -13.70 -8.52
C LEU A 61 -3.42 -15.09 -7.91
N ILE A 62 -2.57 -15.32 -6.91
CA ILE A 62 -2.43 -16.62 -6.26
C ILE A 62 -2.85 -16.56 -4.80
N ASP A 63 -3.19 -17.72 -4.24
CA ASP A 63 -3.53 -17.83 -2.84
C ASP A 63 -2.26 -17.69 -1.98
N TYR A 64 -2.36 -16.88 -0.93
CA TYR A 64 -1.31 -16.73 0.06
C TYR A 64 -1.40 -17.90 1.04
N PRO A 65 -0.32 -18.65 1.29
CA PRO A 65 -0.40 -19.95 1.98
C PRO A 65 -0.78 -19.86 3.46
N ARG A 66 -0.59 -18.70 4.10
CA ARG A 66 -0.84 -18.48 5.53
C ARG A 66 -1.46 -17.11 5.75
N PRO A 67 -2.73 -16.91 5.35
CA PRO A 67 -3.42 -15.65 5.62
C PRO A 67 -3.51 -15.42 7.13
N ASP A 68 -3.30 -14.17 7.53
CA ASP A 68 -3.33 -13.76 8.93
C ASP A 68 -3.91 -12.33 9.00
N PRO A 69 -5.18 -12.18 9.43
CA PRO A 69 -5.81 -10.86 9.51
C PRO A 69 -5.13 -9.94 10.52
N ALA A 70 -4.58 -10.48 11.62
CA ALA A 70 -3.90 -9.68 12.64
C ALA A 70 -2.60 -9.06 12.10
N ARG A 71 -1.96 -9.73 11.13
CA ARG A 71 -0.74 -9.25 10.45
C ARG A 71 -1.00 -8.58 9.11
N ARG A 72 -2.26 -8.37 8.72
CA ARG A 72 -2.65 -7.89 7.39
C ARG A 72 -2.03 -8.73 6.26
N LEU A 73 -2.00 -10.04 6.44
CA LEU A 73 -1.64 -10.99 5.39
C LEU A 73 -2.93 -11.50 4.77
N TYR A 74 -3.34 -10.88 3.67
CA TYR A 74 -4.58 -11.22 3.00
C TYR A 74 -4.44 -12.57 2.26
N PRO A 75 -5.56 -13.24 1.96
CA PRO A 75 -5.53 -14.58 1.35
C PRO A 75 -5.00 -14.60 -0.08
N HIS A 76 -4.74 -13.46 -0.71
CA HIS A 76 -4.25 -13.42 -2.08
C HIS A 76 -3.00 -12.54 -2.24
N LEU A 77 -2.18 -12.90 -3.22
CA LEU A 77 -0.94 -12.25 -3.59
C LEU A 77 -0.93 -11.97 -5.10
N LEU A 78 -0.61 -10.73 -5.46
CA LEU A 78 -0.42 -10.29 -6.84
C LEU A 78 0.97 -10.73 -7.33
N LEU A 79 1.03 -11.22 -8.56
CA LEU A 79 2.27 -11.48 -9.28
C LEU A 79 2.44 -10.43 -10.38
N LEU A 80 3.61 -9.79 -10.43
CA LEU A 80 3.92 -8.73 -11.39
C LEU A 80 5.00 -9.18 -12.38
N ASP A 81 5.07 -8.51 -13.53
CA ASP A 81 6.07 -8.71 -14.58
C ASP A 81 7.53 -8.52 -14.15
N ASP A 82 7.77 -7.69 -13.14
CA ASP A 82 9.10 -7.44 -12.57
C ASP A 82 9.55 -8.54 -11.58
N GLY A 83 8.80 -9.64 -11.50
CA GLY A 83 9.09 -10.80 -10.65
C GLY A 83 8.68 -10.62 -9.19
N ARG A 84 8.06 -9.49 -8.83
CA ARG A 84 7.60 -9.24 -7.45
C ARG A 84 6.28 -9.97 -7.17
N GLY A 85 6.18 -10.44 -5.93
CA GLY A 85 4.94 -10.92 -5.33
C GLY A 85 4.47 -9.97 -4.23
N LEU A 86 3.26 -9.41 -4.36
CA LEU A 86 2.73 -8.43 -3.41
C LEU A 86 1.44 -8.92 -2.74
N ASN A 87 1.48 -9.13 -1.43
CA ASN A 87 0.29 -9.50 -0.67
C ASN A 87 -0.71 -8.33 -0.66
N LEU A 88 -2.00 -8.61 -0.95
CA LEU A 88 -3.03 -7.57 -1.05
C LEU A 88 -3.21 -6.76 0.25
N GLY A 89 -2.88 -7.31 1.41
CA GLY A 89 -2.93 -6.57 2.68
C GLY A 89 -1.89 -5.45 2.81
N ARG A 90 -0.97 -5.34 1.84
CA ARG A 90 0.03 -4.27 1.68
C ARG A 90 -0.29 -3.32 0.52
N VAL A 91 -1.40 -3.52 -0.17
CA VAL A 91 -1.83 -2.69 -1.30
C VAL A 91 -2.93 -1.75 -0.82
N LEU A 92 -2.82 -0.45 -1.09
CA LEU A 92 -3.92 0.49 -0.87
C LEU A 92 -4.88 0.48 -2.03
N ARG A 93 -4.35 0.46 -3.26
CA ARG A 93 -5.13 0.54 -4.49
C ARG A 93 -4.42 -0.16 -5.64
N VAL A 94 -5.23 -0.83 -6.47
CA VAL A 94 -4.87 -1.25 -7.82
C VAL A 94 -5.80 -0.54 -8.80
N SER A 95 -5.25 0.14 -9.81
CA SER A 95 -6.05 0.81 -10.85
C SER A 95 -5.58 0.52 -12.26
N LEU A 96 -6.51 0.61 -13.22
CA LEU A 96 -6.27 0.56 -14.65
C LEU A 96 -5.92 1.96 -15.19
N ASP A 97 -5.14 1.98 -16.28
CA ASP A 97 -4.76 3.12 -17.14
C ASP A 97 -3.98 4.27 -16.50
N ARG A 98 -4.21 4.60 -15.22
CA ARG A 98 -3.55 5.71 -14.53
C ARG A 98 -3.21 5.41 -13.07
N ALA A 99 -2.06 5.91 -12.64
CA ALA A 99 -1.59 5.82 -11.26
C ALA A 99 -2.32 6.80 -10.31
N TYR A 100 -2.58 8.01 -10.79
CA TYR A 100 -3.11 9.11 -9.98
C TYR A 100 -4.52 9.49 -10.42
N ALA A 101 -5.38 9.74 -9.43
CA ALA A 101 -6.80 10.07 -9.62
C ALA A 101 -7.56 9.19 -10.66
N PRO A 102 -7.50 7.85 -10.57
CA PRO A 102 -8.33 6.95 -11.38
C PRO A 102 -9.81 7.17 -11.09
N SER A 103 -10.67 6.91 -12.08
CA SER A 103 -12.10 6.82 -11.82
C SER A 103 -12.43 5.59 -10.96
N ALA A 104 -13.63 5.56 -10.37
CA ALA A 104 -14.06 4.42 -9.56
C ALA A 104 -14.08 3.12 -10.36
N GLU A 105 -14.48 3.17 -11.64
CA GLU A 105 -14.53 2.03 -12.55
C GLU A 105 -13.14 1.47 -12.88
N GLN A 106 -12.13 2.34 -12.89
CA GLN A 106 -10.74 1.95 -13.10
C GLN A 106 -10.11 1.32 -11.84
N CYS A 107 -10.74 1.42 -10.67
CA CYS A 107 -10.22 0.85 -9.44
C CYS A 107 -10.61 -0.63 -9.30
N LEU A 108 -9.64 -1.52 -9.50
CA LEU A 108 -9.86 -2.97 -9.37
C LEU A 108 -9.96 -3.40 -7.90
N PHE A 109 -9.08 -2.82 -7.08
CA PHE A 109 -8.95 -3.12 -5.65
C PHE A 109 -8.68 -1.84 -4.86
N THR A 110 -9.31 -1.72 -3.69
CA THR A 110 -9.07 -0.66 -2.70
C THR A 110 -9.18 -1.22 -1.28
N ASP A 111 -8.20 -0.91 -0.44
CA ASP A 111 -8.24 -1.23 0.99
C ASP A 111 -8.61 0.02 1.79
N ALA A 112 -9.91 0.21 2.00
CA ALA A 112 -10.44 1.37 2.72
C ALA A 112 -9.91 1.47 4.16
N ALA A 113 -9.70 0.33 4.83
CA ALA A 113 -9.17 0.31 6.18
C ALA A 113 -7.69 0.73 6.23
N LEU A 114 -6.89 0.32 5.23
CA LEU A 114 -5.50 0.75 5.07
C LEU A 114 -5.41 2.22 4.71
N MET A 115 -6.28 2.68 3.80
CA MET A 115 -6.36 4.09 3.43
C MET A 115 -6.68 4.94 4.65
N GLN A 116 -7.63 4.57 5.50
CA GLN A 116 -7.92 5.30 6.74
C GLN A 116 -6.76 5.24 7.75
N LEU A 117 -6.02 4.13 7.82
CA LEU A 117 -4.85 4.02 8.68
C LEU A 117 -3.70 4.94 8.23
N LEU A 118 -3.52 5.06 6.91
CA LEU A 118 -2.43 5.82 6.29
C LEU A 118 -2.79 7.27 5.95
N LEU A 119 -4.07 7.59 5.95
CA LEU A 119 -4.59 8.95 5.92
C LEU A 119 -5.08 9.28 7.34
N PRO A 120 -4.19 9.66 8.28
CA PRO A 120 -4.65 10.24 9.52
C PRO A 120 -5.45 11.49 9.17
N SER A 121 -6.70 11.54 9.62
CA SER A 121 -7.50 12.75 9.70
C SER A 121 -6.59 13.92 10.13
N GLU A 122 -6.43 14.91 9.26
CA GLU A 122 -5.67 16.14 9.51
C GLU A 122 -4.31 16.00 10.24
N ARG A 123 -3.51 14.95 9.98
CA ARG A 123 -2.06 15.14 10.24
C ARG A 123 -1.55 16.10 9.19
N SER A 124 -1.53 17.37 9.59
CA SER A 124 -1.19 18.52 8.76
C SER A 124 0.03 18.21 7.90
N LEU A 125 -0.05 18.64 6.64
CA LEU A 125 1.05 18.72 5.69
C LEU A 125 2.13 19.65 6.27
N SER A 126 2.83 19.20 7.31
CA SER A 126 3.87 19.99 7.94
C SER A 126 4.96 20.22 6.90
N ARG A 127 5.50 21.44 6.85
CA ARG A 127 6.59 21.77 5.91
C ARG A 127 7.75 20.78 5.99
N ARG A 128 8.00 20.23 7.18
CA ARG A 128 9.02 19.19 7.42
C ARG A 128 8.70 17.91 6.65
N LEU A 129 7.48 17.39 6.75
CA LEU A 129 7.06 16.16 6.06
C LEU A 129 7.06 16.33 4.54
N ILE A 130 6.54 17.45 4.04
CA ILE A 130 6.57 17.75 2.60
C ILE A 130 8.02 17.78 2.10
N ARG A 131 8.91 18.47 2.83
CA ARG A 131 10.33 18.56 2.47
C ARG A 131 10.99 17.18 2.43
N GLU A 132 10.75 16.36 3.44
CA GLU A 132 11.30 15.00 3.55
C GLU A 132 10.86 14.11 2.36
N VAL A 133 9.55 14.07 2.07
CA VAL A 133 9.02 13.27 0.95
C VAL A 133 9.49 13.80 -0.40
N SER A 134 9.47 15.12 -0.61
CA SER A 134 9.91 15.74 -1.87
C SER A 134 11.39 15.47 -2.16
N HIS A 135 12.25 15.51 -1.15
CA HIS A 135 13.68 15.22 -1.35
C HIS A 135 13.93 13.76 -1.72
N VAL A 136 13.20 12.82 -1.13
CA VAL A 136 13.32 11.40 -1.48
C VAL A 136 12.86 11.17 -2.93
N GLN A 137 11.68 11.67 -3.29
CA GLN A 137 11.14 11.49 -4.65
C GLN A 137 12.00 12.17 -5.72
N LEU A 138 12.50 13.39 -5.46
CA LEU A 138 13.40 14.08 -6.38
C LEU A 138 14.77 13.38 -6.44
N GLY A 139 15.24 12.79 -5.34
CA GLY A 139 16.45 11.99 -5.32
C GLY A 139 16.34 10.77 -6.24
N GLU A 140 15.24 10.03 -6.15
CA GLU A 140 14.95 8.87 -7.00
C GLU A 140 14.87 9.27 -8.49
N LEU A 141 14.19 10.36 -8.82
CA LEU A 141 14.11 10.88 -10.20
C LEU A 141 15.47 11.32 -10.75
N LEU A 142 16.35 11.84 -9.90
CA LEU A 142 17.67 12.34 -10.29
C LEU A 142 18.78 11.29 -10.16
N GLY A 143 18.45 10.04 -9.81
CA GLY A 143 19.43 8.96 -9.61
C GLY A 143 20.37 9.17 -8.42
N ARG A 144 19.98 9.98 -7.43
CA ARG A 144 20.77 10.25 -6.22
C ARG A 144 20.26 9.41 -5.05
N SER A 145 21.10 8.53 -4.53
CA SER A 145 20.84 7.84 -3.26
C SER A 145 20.85 8.86 -2.11
N THR A 146 19.87 8.78 -1.22
CA THR A 146 19.68 9.68 -0.06
C THR A 146 20.97 9.86 0.76
N PRO A 147 21.29 11.09 1.23
CA PRO A 147 22.43 11.29 2.12
C PRO A 147 22.24 10.53 3.43
N ASP A 148 23.32 9.87 3.85
CA ASP A 148 23.41 9.08 5.07
C ASP A 148 23.00 9.92 6.29
N ARG A 149 22.13 9.36 7.13
CA ARG A 149 21.47 10.09 8.21
C ARG A 149 22.44 10.19 9.40
N VAL A 150 23.14 11.32 9.54
CA VAL A 150 23.81 11.65 10.81
C VAL A 150 22.73 12.02 11.81
N LEU A 151 22.55 11.16 12.81
CA LEU A 151 21.75 11.43 14.01
C LEU A 151 22.58 12.37 14.89
N GLU A 152 22.31 13.68 14.82
CA GLU A 152 22.69 14.58 15.91
C GLU A 152 21.57 14.58 16.95
N ASP A 153 21.94 14.04 18.10
CA ASP A 153 21.25 14.04 19.37
C ASP A 153 21.39 15.44 19.98
N ASP A 154 20.29 16.18 20.11
CA ASP A 154 20.28 17.42 20.90
C ASP A 154 19.37 17.21 22.10
N SER A 155 20.04 16.79 23.18
CA SER A 155 19.63 17.09 24.54
C SER A 155 19.67 18.60 24.75
N THR A 156 18.53 19.22 25.08
CA THR A 156 18.33 20.21 26.18
C THR A 156 16.84 20.52 26.30
#